data_AF-A0A9W8W8W4-F1
#
_entry.id   AF-A0A9W8W8W4-F1
#
_cell.length_a   1.000
_cell.length_b   1.000
_cell.length_c   1.000
_cell.angle_alpha   90.00
_cell.angle_beta   90.00
_cell.angle_gamma   90.00
#
_symmetry.space_group_name_H-M   'P 1'
#
loop_
_entity.id
_entity.type
_entity.pdbx_description
1 polymer ?
#
loop_
_entity_poly.entity_id
_entity_poly.type
_entity_poly.pdbx_seq_one_letter_code
_entity_poly.pdbx_strand_id
1 'polypeptide(L)'
;MKPNYLLPVLAAAGTNGLPLSSSLSATLPDEIAFGICFSNSECSGSTPICYEYTSTCVGCVVSSNCGGLTPICDTDTLTCVACISSDDCPGLNDLCDPIALRCVGCISNAECSGSTPVCDPDSRVCVAGVISPTKELLEDPTQEPVDETQEQPKEEPFEEPEDDTTEQLLGEPHPVLDTTSGSDISPPASDADLPPPDHPSTPDL
;
A
#
# COMPACT_ATOMS: atom_id res chain seq x y z
N MET A 1 -30.44 20.99 15.01
CA MET A 1 -30.80 20.38 13.70
C MET A 1 -30.09 19.04 13.60
N LYS A 2 -30.83 17.92 13.62
CA LYS A 2 -30.32 16.58 13.29
C LYS A 2 -31.20 16.07 12.13
N PRO A 3 -30.63 15.53 11.03
CA PRO A 3 -31.44 14.97 9.97
C PRO A 3 -32.00 13.61 10.43
N ASN A 4 -33.27 13.45 10.14
CA ASN A 4 -34.10 12.30 10.41
C ASN A 4 -34.07 11.44 9.14
N TYR A 5 -33.39 10.29 9.16
CA TYR A 5 -33.44 9.33 8.06
C TYR A 5 -34.25 8.11 8.52
N LEU A 6 -35.45 8.04 7.95
CA LEU A 6 -36.41 6.94 8.05
C LEU A 6 -35.77 5.62 7.61
N LEU A 7 -35.79 4.62 8.49
CA LEU A 7 -35.60 3.22 8.12
C LEU A 7 -36.82 2.73 7.33
N PRO A 8 -36.65 1.95 6.25
CA PRO A 8 -37.72 1.11 5.76
C PRO A 8 -37.88 -0.12 6.68
N VAL A 9 -39.07 -0.26 7.23
CA VAL A 9 -39.53 -1.46 7.93
C VAL A 9 -39.64 -2.60 6.92
N LEU A 10 -38.68 -3.52 6.90
CA LEU A 10 -38.83 -4.80 6.23
C LEU A 10 -39.64 -5.73 7.13
N ALA A 11 -40.77 -6.19 6.58
CA ALA A 11 -41.70 -7.11 7.20
C ALA A 11 -41.02 -8.45 7.53
N ALA A 12 -41.11 -8.85 8.79
CA ALA A 12 -40.74 -10.19 9.24
C ALA A 12 -41.78 -11.20 8.73
N ALA A 13 -41.42 -11.99 7.71
CA ALA A 13 -42.12 -13.23 7.42
C ALA A 13 -41.59 -14.31 8.39
N GLY A 14 -42.44 -14.70 9.35
CA GLY A 14 -42.15 -15.80 10.26
C GLY A 14 -42.01 -17.11 9.50
N THR A 15 -40.84 -17.74 9.62
CA THR A 15 -40.67 -19.15 9.30
C THR A 15 -40.31 -19.89 10.58
N ASN A 16 -41.03 -20.98 10.81
CA ASN A 16 -40.82 -21.88 11.92
C ASN A 16 -39.49 -22.64 11.68
N GLY A 17 -38.59 -22.59 12.67
CA GLY A 17 -37.60 -23.62 12.96
C GLY A 17 -36.71 -24.10 11.80
N LEU A 18 -35.62 -23.37 11.54
CA LEU A 18 -34.39 -23.94 10.99
C LEU A 18 -33.24 -23.51 11.92
N PRO A 19 -32.35 -24.42 12.38
CA PRO A 19 -31.18 -24.03 13.14
C PRO A 19 -30.29 -23.17 12.24
N LEU A 20 -30.15 -21.87 12.55
CA LEU A 20 -29.21 -20.96 11.90
C LEU A 20 -27.78 -21.26 12.36
N SER A 21 -27.34 -22.49 12.20
CA SER A 21 -25.97 -22.90 12.46
C SER A 21 -25.54 -23.83 11.33
N SER A 22 -24.49 -23.39 10.63
CA SER A 22 -23.83 -24.04 9.50
C SER A 22 -24.52 -23.91 8.13
N SER A 23 -23.81 -23.21 7.24
CA SER A 23 -23.88 -23.35 5.79
C SER A 23 -25.04 -22.64 5.09
N LEU A 24 -25.00 -21.30 5.08
CA LEU A 24 -25.44 -20.57 3.89
C LEU A 24 -24.31 -20.54 2.82
N SER A 25 -23.68 -21.68 2.60
CA SER A 25 -22.94 -21.97 1.37
C SER A 25 -23.99 -22.31 0.31
N ALA A 26 -24.77 -21.31 -0.08
CA ALA A 26 -25.68 -21.45 -1.21
C ALA A 26 -24.82 -21.75 -2.44
N THR A 27 -25.05 -22.92 -3.01
CA THR A 27 -24.49 -23.41 -4.27
C THR A 27 -24.79 -22.41 -5.40
N LEU A 28 -23.95 -21.40 -5.54
CA LEU A 28 -23.77 -20.64 -6.76
C LEU A 28 -22.56 -21.20 -7.50
N PRO A 29 -22.60 -21.32 -8.83
CA PRO A 29 -21.48 -21.84 -9.61
C PRO A 29 -20.25 -20.97 -9.40
N ASP A 30 -19.25 -21.55 -8.74
CA ASP A 30 -17.81 -21.31 -8.59
C ASP A 30 -17.13 -19.91 -8.75
N GLU A 31 -17.80 -18.79 -9.04
CA GLU A 31 -17.07 -17.54 -9.27
C GLU A 31 -17.55 -16.29 -8.51
N ILE A 32 -18.70 -16.32 -7.81
CA ILE A 32 -19.11 -15.17 -6.96
C ILE A 32 -19.87 -15.63 -5.69
N ALA A 33 -19.27 -16.48 -4.87
CA ALA A 33 -19.55 -16.47 -3.44
C ALA A 33 -18.64 -15.41 -2.83
N PHE A 34 -19.08 -14.14 -2.89
CA PHE A 34 -18.38 -13.06 -2.21
C PHE A 34 -18.24 -13.48 -0.74
N GLY A 35 -17.00 -13.60 -0.25
CA GLY A 35 -16.66 -14.04 1.10
C GLY A 35 -17.14 -13.02 2.14
N ILE A 36 -18.46 -12.90 2.24
CA ILE A 36 -19.16 -11.94 3.06
C ILE A 36 -19.30 -12.54 4.44
N CYS A 37 -18.95 -11.75 5.45
CA CYS A 37 -19.11 -12.11 6.84
C CYS A 37 -20.00 -11.09 7.56
N PHE A 38 -20.70 -11.58 8.58
CA PHE A 38 -21.48 -10.78 9.53
C PHE A 38 -20.93 -10.91 10.96
N SER A 39 -20.00 -11.83 11.18
CA SER A 39 -19.33 -12.04 12.47
C SER A 39 -18.01 -12.79 12.30
N ASN A 40 -17.10 -12.68 13.28
CA ASN A 40 -15.82 -13.37 13.25
C ASN A 40 -15.94 -14.91 13.22
N SER A 41 -17.07 -15.50 13.63
CA SER A 41 -17.27 -16.96 13.58
C SER A 41 -17.41 -17.52 12.17
N GLU A 42 -17.67 -16.66 11.18
CA GLU A 42 -17.73 -17.03 9.76
C GLU A 42 -16.36 -16.93 9.09
N CYS A 43 -15.38 -16.35 9.79
CA CYS A 43 -14.02 -16.14 9.36
C CYS A 43 -13.07 -17.19 9.99
N SER A 44 -12.05 -17.63 9.26
CA SER A 44 -11.14 -18.68 9.72
C SER A 44 -9.77 -18.62 9.05
N GLY A 45 -8.80 -19.37 9.57
CA GLY A 45 -7.45 -19.41 9.02
C GLY A 45 -6.73 -18.07 9.17
N SER A 46 -6.09 -17.60 8.09
CA SER A 46 -5.28 -16.38 8.08
C SER A 46 -6.10 -15.08 8.08
N THR A 47 -7.43 -15.16 7.94
CA THR A 47 -8.33 -14.01 7.97
C THR A 47 -9.46 -14.22 9.00
N PRO A 48 -9.16 -14.19 10.31
CA PRO A 48 -10.13 -14.53 11.35
C PRO A 48 -11.10 -13.41 11.74
N ILE A 49 -10.92 -12.19 11.22
CA ILE A 49 -11.71 -11.01 11.64
C ILE A 49 -12.68 -10.62 10.53
N CYS A 50 -13.94 -10.40 10.90
CA CYS A 50 -14.92 -9.83 9.99
C CYS A 50 -14.84 -8.30 10.00
N TYR A 51 -14.45 -7.69 8.88
CA TYR A 51 -14.39 -6.24 8.75
C TYR A 51 -15.74 -5.67 8.31
N GLU A 52 -16.51 -5.19 9.28
CA GLU A 52 -17.91 -4.77 9.10
C GLU A 52 -18.12 -3.76 7.94
N TYR A 53 -17.17 -2.86 7.70
CA TYR A 53 -17.31 -1.82 6.68
C TYR A 53 -17.39 -2.38 5.26
N THR A 54 -16.68 -3.47 4.99
CA THR A 54 -16.68 -4.15 3.69
C THR A 54 -17.39 -5.50 3.73
N SER A 55 -17.76 -5.93 4.95
CA SER A 55 -18.27 -7.27 5.26
C SER A 55 -17.35 -8.37 4.73
N THR A 56 -16.02 -8.20 4.79
CA THR A 56 -15.04 -9.21 4.33
C THR A 56 -14.19 -9.75 5.47
N CYS A 57 -13.77 -11.01 5.37
CA CYS A 57 -12.83 -11.59 6.33
C CYS A 57 -11.40 -11.07 6.07
N VAL A 58 -10.78 -10.47 7.07
CA VAL A 58 -9.43 -9.87 7.03
C VAL A 58 -8.55 -10.44 8.14
N GLY A 59 -7.24 -10.18 8.05
CA GLY A 59 -6.27 -10.63 9.06
C GLY A 59 -6.48 -9.92 10.40
N CYS A 60 -6.71 -8.61 10.36
CA CYS A 60 -6.87 -7.78 11.54
C CYS A 60 -7.54 -6.43 11.21
N VAL A 61 -8.03 -5.76 12.25
CA VAL A 61 -8.41 -4.33 12.21
C VAL A 61 -7.68 -3.51 13.28
N VAL A 62 -7.12 -4.18 14.28
CA VAL A 62 -6.30 -3.60 15.35
C VAL A 62 -5.19 -4.59 15.73
N SER A 63 -4.05 -4.10 16.25
CA SER A 63 -2.91 -4.95 16.60
C SER A 63 -3.22 -6.01 17.67
N SER A 64 -4.27 -5.85 18.48
CA SER A 64 -4.71 -6.88 19.43
C SER A 64 -5.35 -8.11 18.75
N ASN A 65 -5.65 -8.05 17.46
CA ASN A 65 -6.04 -9.23 16.66
C ASN A 65 -4.84 -10.07 16.22
N CYS A 66 -3.64 -9.48 16.29
CA CYS A 66 -2.40 -10.04 15.81
C CYS A 66 -1.59 -10.68 16.95
N GLY A 67 -0.60 -11.51 16.60
CA GLY A 67 0.21 -12.20 17.59
C GLY A 67 1.35 -13.00 16.98
N GLY A 68 2.15 -13.64 17.84
CA GLY A 68 3.32 -14.41 17.41
C GLY A 68 4.37 -13.53 16.73
N LEU A 69 4.79 -13.92 15.52
CA LEU A 69 5.84 -13.22 14.75
C LEU A 69 5.32 -12.01 13.98
N THR A 70 4.00 -11.82 13.92
CA THR A 70 3.37 -10.69 13.24
C THR A 70 2.43 -9.97 14.21
N PRO A 71 2.94 -9.22 15.20
CA PRO A 71 2.13 -8.66 16.28
C PRO A 71 1.38 -7.37 15.91
N ILE A 72 1.63 -6.78 14.73
CA ILE A 72 1.11 -5.46 14.36
C ILE A 72 0.08 -5.60 13.26
N CYS A 73 -1.00 -4.83 13.35
CA CYS A 73 -1.96 -4.73 12.26
C CYS A 73 -1.60 -3.58 11.33
N ASP A 74 -1.29 -3.88 10.08
CA ASP A 74 -1.26 -2.89 9.02
C ASP A 74 -2.71 -2.56 8.63
N THR A 75 -3.17 -1.37 8.97
CA THR A 75 -4.55 -0.94 8.73
C THR A 75 -4.83 -0.56 7.28
N ASP A 76 -3.81 -0.33 6.46
CA ASP A 76 -3.97 -0.04 5.04
C ASP A 76 -4.28 -1.33 4.26
N THR A 77 -3.64 -2.45 4.66
CA THR A 77 -3.84 -3.76 4.03
C THR A 77 -4.74 -4.71 4.82
N LEU A 78 -5.04 -4.39 6.08
CA LEU A 78 -5.81 -5.22 7.03
C LEU A 78 -5.16 -6.59 7.29
N THR A 79 -3.83 -6.61 7.34
CA THR A 79 -3.03 -7.83 7.57
C THR A 79 -2.09 -7.69 8.77
N CYS A 80 -1.82 -8.82 9.43
CA CYS A 80 -0.85 -8.85 10.53
C CYS A 80 0.57 -8.92 9.96
N VAL A 81 1.41 -7.96 10.34
CA VAL A 81 2.80 -7.79 9.90
C VAL A 81 3.74 -7.78 11.11
N ALA A 82 5.05 -7.93 10.85
CA ALA A 82 6.01 -7.94 11.95
C ALA A 82 6.30 -6.52 12.45
N CYS A 83 6.27 -5.53 11.56
CA CYS A 83 6.59 -4.14 11.83
C CYS A 83 5.97 -3.20 10.79
N ILE A 84 5.75 -1.94 11.17
CA ILE A 84 5.44 -0.83 10.25
C ILE A 84 6.56 0.21 10.29
N SER A 85 7.28 0.27 11.41
CA SER A 85 8.41 1.17 11.65
C SER A 85 9.54 0.41 12.36
N SER A 86 10.76 0.94 12.34
CA SER A 86 11.90 0.32 13.03
C SER A 86 11.72 0.25 14.55
N ASP A 87 10.88 1.12 15.14
CA ASP A 87 10.57 1.08 16.58
C ASP A 87 9.81 -0.20 17.00
N ASP A 88 9.17 -0.87 16.03
CA ASP A 88 8.46 -2.12 16.24
C ASP A 88 9.39 -3.35 16.31
N CYS A 89 10.67 -3.16 15.97
CA CYS A 89 11.66 -4.22 15.80
C CYS A 89 12.69 -4.22 16.94
N PRO A 90 12.43 -4.91 18.07
CA PRO A 90 13.39 -5.00 19.16
C PRO A 90 14.47 -6.05 18.87
N GLY A 91 15.72 -5.72 19.20
CA GLY A 91 16.83 -6.69 19.27
C GLY A 91 17.85 -6.53 18.15
N LEU A 92 18.33 -7.66 17.59
CA LEU A 92 19.39 -7.69 16.57
C LEU A 92 18.89 -7.38 15.16
N ASN A 93 17.58 -7.52 14.93
CA ASN A 93 16.92 -7.14 13.69
C ASN A 93 16.12 -5.89 14.01
N ASP A 94 16.78 -4.74 14.07
CA ASP A 94 16.23 -3.48 14.57
C ASP A 94 15.66 -2.57 13.46
N LEU A 95 15.65 -3.04 12.22
CA LEU A 95 15.14 -2.30 11.08
C LEU A 95 13.87 -2.95 10.55
N CYS A 96 12.86 -2.13 10.26
CA CYS A 96 11.71 -2.61 9.50
C CYS A 96 11.98 -2.48 8.00
N ASP A 97 11.93 -3.60 7.26
CA ASP A 97 11.92 -3.56 5.80
C ASP A 97 10.57 -2.97 5.34
N PRO A 98 10.56 -1.79 4.69
CA PRO A 98 9.31 -1.10 4.34
C PRO A 98 8.53 -1.80 3.21
N ILE A 99 9.15 -2.75 2.51
CA ILE A 99 8.51 -3.52 1.44
C ILE A 99 7.99 -4.85 1.98
N ALA A 100 8.83 -5.56 2.75
CA ALA A 100 8.49 -6.88 3.26
C ALA A 100 7.73 -6.85 4.61
N LEU A 101 7.68 -5.68 5.28
CA LEU A 101 7.05 -5.45 6.59
C LEU A 101 7.50 -6.46 7.64
N ARG A 102 8.81 -6.75 7.62
CA ARG A 102 9.49 -7.68 8.51
C ARG A 102 10.72 -7.04 9.14
N CYS A 103 11.03 -7.44 10.38
CA CYS A 103 12.25 -7.00 11.04
C CYS A 103 13.49 -7.67 10.42
N VAL A 104 14.46 -6.85 10.04
CA VAL A 104 15.72 -7.24 9.39
C VAL A 104 16.90 -6.61 10.09
N GLY A 105 18.11 -7.14 9.88
CA GLY A 105 19.35 -6.58 10.44
C GLY A 105 19.97 -5.49 9.56
N CYS A 106 19.61 -5.42 8.27
CA CYS A 106 20.07 -4.38 7.35
C CYS A 106 19.16 -4.29 6.12
N ILE A 107 19.10 -3.10 5.51
CA ILE A 107 18.43 -2.85 4.24
C ILE A 107 19.46 -2.54 3.15
N SER A 108 20.55 -1.90 3.54
CA SER A 108 21.67 -1.45 2.74
C SER A 108 22.99 -1.62 3.50
N ASN A 109 24.12 -1.41 2.83
CA ASN A 109 25.43 -1.45 3.49
C ASN A 109 25.62 -0.31 4.51
N ALA A 110 24.78 0.73 4.49
CA ALA A 110 24.91 1.87 5.41
C ALA A 110 24.62 1.49 6.86
N GLU A 111 23.82 0.45 7.09
CA GLU A 111 23.50 -0.04 8.44
C GLU A 111 24.49 -1.12 8.92
N CYS A 112 25.37 -1.59 8.03
CA CYS A 112 26.40 -2.58 8.34
C CYS A 112 27.74 -1.91 8.66
N SER A 113 28.47 -2.45 9.63
CA SER A 113 29.72 -1.86 10.13
C SER A 113 30.67 -2.90 10.71
N GLY A 114 31.92 -2.51 10.95
CA GLY A 114 32.93 -3.37 11.56
C GLY A 114 33.34 -4.55 10.68
N SER A 115 33.35 -5.76 11.25
CA SER A 115 33.79 -6.99 10.56
C SER A 115 32.75 -7.55 9.57
N THR A 116 31.54 -6.99 9.54
CA THR A 116 30.45 -7.38 8.65
C THR A 116 29.89 -6.15 7.94
N PRO A 117 30.62 -5.54 6.98
CA PRO A 117 30.23 -4.25 6.38
C PRO A 117 29.25 -4.38 5.20
N VAL A 118 28.89 -5.59 4.79
CA VAL A 118 28.03 -5.83 3.62
C VAL A 118 26.68 -6.34 4.08
N CYS A 119 25.60 -5.72 3.60
CA CYS A 119 24.26 -6.25 3.76
C CYS A 119 23.98 -7.28 2.67
N ASP A 120 23.71 -8.52 3.06
CA ASP A 120 23.30 -9.55 2.13
C ASP A 120 21.82 -9.34 1.72
N PRO A 121 21.51 -9.17 0.42
CA PRO A 121 20.17 -8.80 -0.02
C PRO A 121 19.14 -9.91 0.18
N ASP A 122 19.57 -11.18 0.23
CA ASP A 122 18.68 -12.34 0.36
C ASP A 122 18.31 -12.59 1.82
N SER A 123 19.33 -12.67 2.69
CA SER A 123 19.15 -12.96 4.11
C SER A 123 18.82 -11.72 4.95
N ARG A 124 19.12 -10.51 4.46
CA ARG A 124 18.96 -9.23 5.16
C ARG A 124 19.73 -9.18 6.49
N VAL A 125 20.92 -9.75 6.47
CA VAL A 125 21.87 -9.79 7.60
C VAL A 125 23.21 -9.21 7.15
N CYS A 126 23.87 -8.48 8.04
CA CYS A 126 25.22 -8.01 7.79
C CYS A 126 26.21 -9.19 7.79
N VAL A 127 26.95 -9.35 6.71
CA VAL A 127 27.94 -10.41 6.51
C VAL A 127 29.32 -9.83 6.27
N ALA A 128 30.34 -10.67 6.50
CA ALA A 128 31.70 -10.33 6.10
C ALA A 128 31.76 -10.33 4.57
N GLY A 129 32.10 -9.19 3.99
CA GLY A 129 32.32 -9.06 2.56
C GLY A 129 33.53 -8.20 2.30
N VAL A 130 34.28 -8.52 1.25
CA VAL A 130 35.15 -7.51 0.64
C VAL A 130 34.22 -6.43 0.09
N ILE A 131 34.51 -5.17 0.39
CA ILE A 131 33.84 -4.06 -0.29
C ILE A 131 34.37 -4.09 -1.72
N SER A 132 33.85 -4.99 -2.57
CA SER A 132 34.23 -5.02 -3.98
C SER A 132 33.69 -3.73 -4.59
N PRO A 133 34.56 -2.79 -5.01
CA PRO A 133 34.09 -1.64 -5.75
C PRO A 133 33.64 -2.16 -7.10
N THR A 134 32.33 -2.12 -7.33
CA THR A 134 31.72 -2.41 -8.63
C THR A 134 31.79 -3.87 -9.07
N LYS A 135 30.63 -4.37 -9.43
CA LYS A 135 30.39 -5.47 -10.35
C LYS A 135 31.22 -5.31 -11.63
N GLU A 136 32.50 -5.68 -11.64
CA GLU A 136 33.11 -6.28 -12.84
C GLU A 136 32.56 -7.70 -12.93
N LEU A 137 31.36 -7.80 -13.51
CA LEU A 137 31.10 -8.96 -14.35
C LEU A 137 32.03 -8.80 -15.54
N LEU A 138 33.08 -9.60 -15.56
CA LEU A 138 33.69 -10.04 -16.80
C LEU A 138 32.56 -10.70 -17.62
N GLU A 139 31.88 -9.90 -18.44
CA GLU A 139 31.24 -10.40 -19.65
C GLU A 139 32.39 -10.70 -20.62
N ASP A 140 32.76 -11.97 -20.70
CA ASP A 140 33.66 -12.51 -21.71
C ASP A 140 33.14 -12.13 -23.12
N PRO A 141 33.96 -11.51 -23.99
CA PRO A 141 33.54 -11.10 -25.31
C PRO A 141 33.63 -12.28 -26.30
N THR A 142 32.66 -13.18 -26.30
CA THR A 142 32.42 -14.02 -27.48
C THR A 142 31.51 -13.30 -28.46
N GLN A 143 32.12 -12.40 -29.21
CA GLN A 143 31.56 -11.82 -30.42
C GLN A 143 31.61 -12.90 -31.51
N GLU A 144 30.53 -13.67 -31.66
CA GLU A 144 30.32 -14.40 -32.92
C GLU A 144 30.07 -13.39 -34.04
N PRO A 145 30.66 -13.57 -35.24
CA PRO A 145 30.45 -12.64 -36.34
C PRO A 145 29.02 -12.79 -36.86
N VAL A 146 28.18 -11.80 -36.60
CA VAL A 146 26.91 -11.62 -37.32
C VAL A 146 27.24 -11.20 -38.75
N ASP A 147 27.02 -12.13 -39.66
CA ASP A 147 26.99 -11.96 -41.11
C ASP A 147 25.89 -10.93 -41.47
N GLU A 148 26.30 -9.70 -41.76
CA GLU A 148 25.42 -8.71 -42.37
C GLU A 148 25.20 -9.06 -43.85
N THR A 149 24.23 -9.93 -44.11
CA THR A 149 23.56 -9.96 -45.41
C THR A 149 22.33 -9.07 -45.32
N GLN A 150 22.47 -7.83 -45.79
CA GLN A 150 21.38 -6.85 -45.90
C GLN A 150 20.41 -7.27 -47.01
N GLU A 151 19.21 -7.71 -46.64
CA GLU A 151 18.11 -7.92 -47.58
C GLU A 151 17.08 -6.77 -47.40
N GLN A 152 17.05 -5.88 -48.39
CA GLN A 152 16.15 -4.73 -48.48
C GLN A 152 14.68 -5.16 -48.53
N PRO A 153 13.77 -4.52 -47.78
CA PRO A 153 12.33 -4.58 -48.07
C PRO A 153 12.04 -3.69 -49.27
N LYS A 154 11.50 -4.32 -50.31
CA LYS A 154 10.98 -3.70 -51.53
C LYS A 154 9.77 -2.83 -51.18
N GLU A 155 9.79 -1.56 -51.58
CA GLU A 155 8.60 -0.70 -51.59
C GLU A 155 7.58 -1.23 -52.62
N GLU A 156 6.34 -1.43 -52.19
CA GLU A 156 5.19 -1.53 -53.09
C GLU A 156 4.14 -0.47 -52.74
N PRO A 157 3.37 0.01 -53.75
CA PRO A 157 2.65 1.28 -53.70
C PRO A 157 1.34 1.19 -52.93
N PHE A 158 1.05 2.25 -52.18
CA PHE A 158 -0.18 2.43 -51.43
C PHE A 158 -1.29 2.92 -52.39
N GLU A 159 -2.33 2.11 -52.61
CA GLU A 159 -3.57 2.54 -53.27
C GLU A 159 -4.45 3.36 -52.29
N GLU A 160 -4.87 4.53 -52.75
CA GLU A 160 -5.87 5.40 -52.09
C GLU A 160 -7.28 4.80 -52.16
N PRO A 161 -8.11 5.02 -51.13
CA PRO A 161 -9.54 5.14 -51.32
C PRO A 161 -10.02 6.59 -51.11
N GLU A 162 -10.85 7.03 -52.04
CA GLU A 162 -11.56 8.30 -52.06
C GLU A 162 -12.76 8.32 -51.08
N ASP A 163 -13.32 9.53 -50.90
CA ASP A 163 -14.58 9.89 -50.23
C ASP A 163 -14.52 9.94 -48.68
N ASP A 164 -15.11 10.89 -47.95
CA ASP A 164 -16.15 11.85 -48.28
C ASP A 164 -16.05 13.04 -47.31
N THR A 165 -16.50 14.18 -47.82
CA THR A 165 -16.77 15.43 -47.14
C THR A 165 -17.54 15.30 -45.82
N THR A 166 -17.30 16.20 -44.84
CA THR A 166 -18.34 16.99 -44.12
C THR A 166 -17.71 17.85 -42.99
N GLU A 167 -17.81 19.17 -43.23
CA GLU A 167 -17.90 20.30 -42.28
C GLU A 167 -16.70 20.70 -41.40
N GLN A 168 -15.92 21.64 -41.97
CA GLN A 168 -15.44 22.81 -41.24
C GLN A 168 -16.58 23.84 -41.09
N LEU A 169 -16.87 24.24 -39.86
CA LEU A 169 -17.24 25.64 -39.58
C LEU A 169 -16.41 26.13 -38.39
N LEU A 170 -15.50 27.05 -38.73
CA LEU A 170 -14.58 27.74 -37.84
C LEU A 170 -15.30 28.85 -37.08
N GLY A 171 -14.96 28.99 -35.80
CA GLY A 171 -14.66 30.29 -35.24
C GLY A 171 -15.63 30.79 -34.17
N GLU A 172 -15.19 30.72 -32.91
CA GLU A 172 -15.22 31.88 -32.01
C GLU A 172 -14.10 31.74 -30.96
N PRO A 173 -13.27 32.76 -30.73
CA PRO A 173 -12.18 32.74 -29.76
C PRO A 173 -12.69 33.07 -28.35
N HIS A 174 -12.38 32.20 -27.38
CA HIS A 174 -12.62 32.50 -25.97
C HIS A 174 -11.65 33.60 -25.49
N PRO A 175 -12.15 34.69 -24.86
CA PRO A 175 -11.29 35.72 -24.31
C PRO A 175 -10.66 35.26 -23.00
N VAL A 176 -9.33 35.31 -22.97
CA VAL A 176 -8.52 35.36 -21.76
C VAL A 176 -8.80 36.68 -21.04
N LEU A 177 -9.45 36.61 -19.88
CA LEU A 177 -9.48 37.69 -18.89
C LEU A 177 -8.66 37.27 -17.68
N ASP A 178 -7.41 37.72 -17.72
CA ASP A 178 -6.54 37.89 -16.58
C ASP A 178 -6.94 39.21 -15.90
N THR A 179 -7.67 39.16 -14.78
CA THR A 179 -7.75 40.27 -13.82
C THR A 179 -8.05 39.76 -12.41
N THR A 180 -7.02 39.76 -11.56
CA THR A 180 -7.03 40.20 -10.17
C THR A 180 -8.02 39.55 -9.18
N SER A 181 -7.56 38.57 -8.41
CA SER A 181 -7.94 38.45 -7.00
C SER A 181 -6.82 37.78 -6.20
N GLY A 182 -5.72 38.52 -6.04
CA GLY A 182 -4.81 38.32 -4.92
C GLY A 182 -5.48 38.92 -3.69
N SER A 183 -6.04 38.07 -2.84
CA SER A 183 -6.41 38.45 -1.48
C SER A 183 -5.23 38.10 -0.57
N ASP A 184 -4.38 39.11 -0.37
CA ASP A 184 -3.39 39.16 0.70
C ASP A 184 -4.05 38.87 2.05
N ILE A 185 -3.86 37.64 2.54
CA ILE A 185 -4.07 37.33 3.96
C ILE A 185 -2.76 37.71 4.66
N SER A 186 -2.70 38.95 5.12
CA SER A 186 -1.70 39.36 6.11
C SER A 186 -1.81 38.46 7.36
N PRO A 187 -0.67 38.01 7.92
CA PRO A 187 -0.67 37.27 9.17
C PRO A 187 -0.95 38.22 10.35
N PRO A 188 -1.77 37.84 11.35
CA PRO A 188 -1.71 38.52 12.63
C PRO A 188 -0.44 38.05 13.35
N ALA A 189 0.52 38.98 13.47
CA ALA A 189 1.49 38.93 14.55
C ALA A 189 0.75 39.19 15.86
N SER A 190 0.86 38.26 16.80
CA SER A 190 0.58 38.50 18.20
C SER A 190 1.29 37.44 19.04
N ASP A 191 2.45 37.85 19.55
CA ASP A 191 3.03 37.44 20.83
C ASP A 191 1.97 37.04 21.87
N ALA A 192 2.15 35.85 22.44
CA ALA A 192 1.75 35.53 23.80
C ALA A 192 2.58 34.34 24.32
N ASP A 193 3.74 34.68 24.86
CA ASP A 193 4.26 34.22 26.16
C ASP A 193 3.56 32.97 26.76
N LEU A 194 4.15 31.79 26.55
CA LEU A 194 3.89 30.63 27.40
C LEU A 194 4.97 30.59 28.49
N PRO A 195 4.62 30.65 29.79
CA PRO A 195 5.58 30.42 30.84
C PRO A 195 6.09 28.96 30.81
N PRO A 196 7.33 28.70 31.22
CA PRO A 196 7.87 27.34 31.32
C PRO A 196 7.06 26.52 32.35
N PRO A 197 6.98 25.18 32.19
CA PRO A 197 6.44 24.35 33.25
C PRO A 197 7.33 24.48 34.50
N ASP A 198 6.71 24.92 35.60
CA ASP A 198 7.27 24.82 36.94
C ASP A 198 7.78 23.39 37.18
N HIS A 199 9.09 23.25 37.26
CA HIS A 199 9.72 22.14 37.96
C HIS A 199 9.54 22.38 39.47
N PRO A 200 8.77 21.55 40.21
CA PRO A 200 8.95 21.49 41.64
C PRO A 200 10.29 20.81 41.90
N SER A 201 11.26 21.65 42.28
CA SER A 201 12.41 21.20 43.06
C SER A 201 11.91 20.42 44.28
N THR A 202 12.60 19.31 44.52
CA THR A 202 12.65 18.53 45.76
C THR A 202 12.44 19.35 47.04
N PRO A 203 11.99 18.69 48.11
CA PRO A 203 12.81 18.74 49.31
C PRO A 203 13.12 17.33 49.85
N ASP A 204 14.40 17.15 50.18
CA ASP A 204 14.91 16.42 51.35
C ASP A 204 14.23 15.08 51.72
N LEU A 205 14.89 13.96 51.39
CA LEU A 205 15.42 12.98 52.36
C LEU A 205 16.34 11.94 51.69
#